data_AF-A0A4D9E7M1-F1
#
_entry.id   AF-A0A4D9E7M1-F1
#
_cell.length_a   1.000
_cell.length_b   1.000
_cell.length_c   1.000
_cell.angle_alpha   90.00
_cell.angle_beta   90.00
_cell.angle_gamma   90.00
#
_symmetry.space_group_name_H-M   'P 1'
#
loop_
_entity.id
_entity.type
_entity.pdbx_description
1 polymer ?
#
loop_
_entity_poly.entity_id
_entity_poly.type
_entity_poly.pdbx_seq_one_letter_code
_entity_poly.pdbx_strand_id
1 'polypeptide(L)'
;MSLGNKRPHLTVILVGDNPASHTYVRNKMKAAAAVGICSEIILKPKDISQEELLDLTAKLNDDSRVNGILVQLPLPDHIDERTVCNIVAPEKDVDGFHIINIGRLCLDQPSVIPATAAAVWEIIKRTGIQTFGKNVVVAGRSKNVGMPISMLLHTDGEHERPGGDATVTITHRYTPKEQLKIHTQLADIIIVAAGIPKLITADMVKEGAAVIDVGINHIHDPLTGKTKLVGDVDFEDYTEEPIALKLMQSCLEEHDSYCINGLCAFHSELKKPICRCLTGYNGERCEHLTLNSYALNSYEHYIAVGIGAGMLLSGIIALIYCYVREVEITVQSLSRGDSVVKI
;
A
#
# COMPACT_ATOMS: atom_id res chain seq x y z
N MET A 1 -1.16 25.11 18.97
CA MET A 1 -2.44 24.70 19.59
C MET A 1 -3.08 23.67 18.66
N SER A 2 -3.47 22.50 19.15
CA SER A 2 -4.28 21.58 18.35
C SER A 2 -5.66 22.20 18.14
N LEU A 3 -6.18 22.18 16.91
CA LEU A 3 -7.44 22.85 16.51
C LEU A 3 -8.71 22.28 17.19
N GLY A 4 -8.59 21.29 18.09
CA GLY A 4 -9.73 20.70 18.80
C GLY A 4 -10.66 19.82 17.95
N ASN A 5 -10.25 19.45 16.73
CA ASN A 5 -11.05 18.61 15.83
C ASN A 5 -11.30 17.21 16.42
N LYS A 6 -12.44 16.62 16.05
CA LYS A 6 -12.80 15.24 16.44
C LYS A 6 -11.75 14.25 15.92
N ARG A 7 -11.55 13.14 16.65
CA ARG A 7 -10.68 12.05 16.20
C ARG A 7 -11.27 11.41 14.93
N PRO A 8 -10.44 11.03 13.94
CA PRO A 8 -10.93 10.31 12.78
C PRO A 8 -11.53 8.97 13.19
N HIS A 9 -12.61 8.57 12.52
CA HIS A 9 -13.30 7.30 12.76
C HIS A 9 -13.40 6.45 11.49
N LEU A 10 -12.95 5.20 11.60
CA LEU A 10 -13.00 4.18 10.55
C LEU A 10 -14.03 3.10 10.89
N THR A 11 -15.00 2.88 10.03
CA THR A 11 -15.96 1.78 10.16
C THR A 11 -15.67 0.69 9.13
N VAL A 12 -15.47 -0.53 9.60
CA VAL A 12 -15.26 -1.71 8.73
C VAL A 12 -16.47 -2.61 8.76
N ILE A 13 -17.07 -2.88 7.61
CA ILE A 13 -18.13 -3.88 7.45
C ILE A 13 -17.49 -5.21 7.03
N LEU A 14 -17.74 -6.27 7.80
CA LEU A 14 -17.28 -7.62 7.50
C LEU A 14 -18.48 -8.56 7.40
N VAL A 15 -18.64 -9.19 6.24
CA VAL A 15 -19.73 -10.12 5.92
C VAL A 15 -19.21 -11.56 5.92
N GLY A 16 -19.83 -12.42 6.72
CA GLY A 16 -19.46 -13.83 6.85
C GLY A 16 -18.22 -14.08 7.71
N ASP A 17 -17.75 -15.33 7.70
CA ASP A 17 -16.76 -15.84 8.67
C ASP A 17 -15.44 -16.30 8.03
N ASN A 18 -15.04 -15.68 6.91
CA ASN A 18 -13.78 -16.04 6.23
C ASN A 18 -12.57 -15.75 7.15
N PRO A 19 -11.78 -16.76 7.56
CA PRO A 19 -10.66 -16.58 8.50
C PRO A 19 -9.59 -15.60 8.01
N ALA A 20 -9.35 -15.56 6.69
CA ALA A 20 -8.41 -14.61 6.10
C ALA A 20 -8.94 -13.18 6.27
N SER A 21 -10.21 -12.93 5.95
CA SER A 21 -10.85 -11.62 6.11
C SER A 21 -10.82 -11.14 7.57
N HIS A 22 -11.09 -12.01 8.55
CA HIS A 22 -10.97 -11.65 9.97
C HIS A 22 -9.55 -11.22 10.35
N THR A 23 -8.54 -11.93 9.85
CA THR A 23 -7.13 -11.61 10.13
C THR A 23 -6.76 -10.25 9.53
N TYR A 24 -7.17 -10.00 8.28
CA TYR A 24 -6.96 -8.71 7.62
C TYR A 24 -7.63 -7.56 8.37
N VAL A 25 -8.92 -7.69 8.72
CA VAL A 25 -9.66 -6.65 9.45
C VAL A 25 -9.04 -6.39 10.81
N ARG A 26 -8.65 -7.44 11.56
CA ARG A 26 -7.96 -7.29 12.85
C ARG A 26 -6.67 -6.48 12.72
N ASN A 27 -5.88 -6.75 11.68
CA ASN A 27 -4.64 -6.00 11.45
C ASN A 27 -4.93 -4.54 11.11
N LYS A 28 -5.98 -4.26 10.31
CA LYS A 28 -6.44 -2.89 10.03
C LYS A 28 -6.81 -2.13 11.32
N MET A 29 -7.54 -2.77 12.24
CA MET A 29 -7.92 -2.16 13.52
C MET A 29 -6.72 -1.89 14.43
N LYS A 30 -5.75 -2.82 14.49
CA LYS A 30 -4.53 -2.61 15.27
C LYS A 30 -3.74 -1.40 14.78
N ALA A 31 -3.63 -1.25 13.46
CA ALA A 31 -2.92 -0.12 12.88
C ALA A 31 -3.68 1.21 13.05
N ALA A 32 -5.01 1.20 12.91
CA ALA A 32 -5.85 2.36 13.24
C ALA A 32 -5.65 2.80 14.71
N ALA A 33 -5.67 1.85 15.65
CA ALA A 33 -5.42 2.15 17.06
C ALA A 33 -4.00 2.71 17.30
N ALA A 34 -2.99 2.15 16.63
CA ALA A 34 -1.59 2.57 16.77
C ALA A 34 -1.34 4.04 16.37
N VAL A 35 -2.18 4.60 15.50
CA VAL A 35 -2.09 6.00 15.05
C VAL A 35 -3.15 6.91 15.67
N GLY A 36 -3.93 6.40 16.64
CA GLY A 36 -4.95 7.18 17.35
C GLY A 36 -6.29 7.36 16.60
N ILE A 37 -6.55 6.54 15.56
CA ILE A 37 -7.84 6.50 14.87
C ILE A 37 -8.85 5.67 15.69
N CYS A 38 -10.05 6.21 15.86
CA CYS A 38 -11.18 5.45 16.39
C CYS A 38 -11.65 4.46 15.31
N SER A 39 -11.92 3.22 15.67
CA SER A 39 -12.34 2.23 14.69
C SER A 39 -13.35 1.25 15.24
N GLU A 40 -14.31 0.84 14.41
CA GLU A 40 -15.30 -0.17 14.74
C GLU A 40 -15.43 -1.23 13.64
N ILE A 41 -15.82 -2.43 14.02
CA ILE A 41 -16.14 -3.52 13.09
C ILE A 41 -17.63 -3.82 13.21
N ILE A 42 -18.34 -3.75 12.10
CA ILE A 42 -19.73 -4.19 11.98
C ILE A 42 -19.71 -5.58 11.33
N LEU A 43 -19.98 -6.60 12.15
CA LEU A 43 -20.10 -7.98 11.69
C LEU A 43 -21.51 -8.24 11.18
N LYS A 44 -21.61 -8.82 9.98
CA LYS A 44 -22.87 -9.26 9.38
C LYS A 44 -22.76 -10.73 8.96
N PRO A 45 -23.85 -11.50 9.09
CA PRO A 45 -23.83 -12.90 8.72
C PRO A 45 -23.73 -13.04 7.20
N LYS A 46 -23.24 -14.19 6.73
CA LYS A 46 -23.01 -14.45 5.31
C LYS A 46 -24.29 -14.40 4.46
N ASP A 47 -25.46 -14.50 5.06
CA ASP A 47 -26.78 -14.53 4.42
C ASP A 47 -27.47 -13.17 4.41
N ILE A 48 -26.81 -12.10 4.88
CA ILE A 48 -27.31 -10.73 4.72
C ILE A 48 -27.66 -10.47 3.25
N SER A 49 -28.82 -9.83 3.03
CA SER A 49 -29.22 -9.43 1.68
C SER A 49 -28.39 -8.25 1.18
N GLN A 50 -28.32 -8.09 -0.14
CA GLN A 50 -27.66 -6.92 -0.74
C GLN A 50 -28.35 -5.62 -0.28
N GLU A 51 -29.69 -5.59 -0.24
CA GLU A 51 -30.46 -4.41 0.20
C GLU A 51 -30.09 -3.97 1.62
N GLU A 52 -30.06 -4.91 2.57
CA GLU A 52 -29.65 -4.61 3.95
C GLU A 52 -28.22 -4.09 4.07
N LEU A 53 -27.31 -4.58 3.22
CA LEU A 53 -25.92 -4.12 3.19
C LEU A 53 -25.81 -2.70 2.60
N LEU A 54 -26.59 -2.41 1.56
CA LEU A 54 -26.67 -1.07 0.97
C LEU A 54 -27.27 -0.06 1.96
N ASP A 55 -28.36 -0.42 2.65
CA ASP A 55 -28.98 0.41 3.68
C ASP A 55 -28.06 0.70 4.86
N LEU A 56 -27.30 -0.32 5.31
CA LEU A 56 -26.28 -0.14 6.32
C LEU A 56 -25.22 0.87 5.86
N THR A 57 -24.75 0.72 4.63
CA THR A 57 -23.69 1.57 4.08
C THR A 57 -24.18 3.02 3.90
N ALA A 58 -25.43 3.21 3.45
CA ALA A 58 -26.06 4.52 3.35
C ALA A 58 -26.13 5.23 4.70
N LYS A 59 -26.50 4.52 5.78
CA LYS A 59 -26.50 5.08 7.14
C LYS A 59 -25.11 5.55 7.59
N LEU A 60 -24.06 4.83 7.21
CA LEU A 60 -22.67 5.23 7.52
C LEU A 60 -22.20 6.42 6.68
N ASN A 61 -22.68 6.55 5.44
CA ASN A 61 -22.44 7.74 4.63
C ASN A 61 -23.03 8.99 5.27
N ASP A 62 -24.23 8.90 5.85
CA ASP A 62 -24.89 10.04 6.51
C ASP A 62 -24.36 10.33 7.92
N ASP A 63 -23.63 9.38 8.53
CA ASP A 63 -23.07 9.58 9.87
C ASP A 63 -21.83 10.51 9.82
N SER A 64 -22.01 11.75 10.27
CA SER A 64 -20.95 12.76 10.41
C SER A 64 -19.79 12.35 11.34
N ARG A 65 -19.96 11.31 12.16
CA ARG A 65 -18.90 10.77 13.02
C ARG A 65 -17.96 9.86 12.23
N VAL A 66 -18.43 9.24 11.15
CA VAL A 66 -17.67 8.28 10.33
C VAL A 66 -16.92 9.04 9.25
N ASN A 67 -15.61 8.83 9.18
CA ASN A 67 -14.73 9.47 8.19
C ASN A 67 -14.28 8.51 7.09
N GLY A 68 -14.20 7.22 7.39
CA GLY A 68 -13.84 6.19 6.43
C GLY A 68 -14.73 4.97 6.57
N ILE A 69 -15.12 4.40 5.45
CA ILE A 69 -15.91 3.17 5.35
C ILE A 69 -15.13 2.17 4.53
N LEU A 70 -15.01 0.96 5.05
CA LEU A 70 -14.38 -0.14 4.37
C LEU A 70 -15.31 -1.35 4.37
N VAL A 71 -15.67 -1.85 3.19
CA VAL A 71 -16.38 -3.12 3.07
C VAL A 71 -15.37 -4.22 2.72
N GLN A 72 -15.15 -5.15 3.63
CA GLN A 72 -14.12 -6.17 3.45
C GLN A 72 -14.55 -7.20 2.39
N LEU A 73 -13.78 -7.26 1.31
CA LEU A 73 -13.92 -8.24 0.23
C LEU A 73 -13.13 -9.55 0.53
N PRO A 74 -13.49 -10.69 -0.10
CA PRO A 74 -14.63 -10.88 -1.00
C PRO A 74 -15.97 -10.93 -0.23
N LEU A 75 -17.05 -10.55 -0.91
CA LEU A 75 -18.42 -10.72 -0.41
C LEU A 75 -19.00 -12.08 -0.83
N PRO A 76 -20.09 -12.55 -0.18
CA PRO A 76 -20.83 -13.71 -0.65
C PRO A 76 -21.31 -13.56 -2.11
N ASP A 77 -21.37 -14.68 -2.85
CA ASP A 77 -21.65 -14.69 -4.29
C ASP A 77 -23.00 -14.06 -4.71
N HIS A 78 -23.97 -13.98 -3.79
CA HIS A 78 -25.27 -13.35 -4.05
C HIS A 78 -25.27 -11.83 -3.91
N ILE A 79 -24.12 -11.21 -3.58
CA ILE A 79 -23.96 -9.77 -3.44
C ILE A 79 -23.04 -9.25 -4.55
N ASP A 80 -23.49 -8.23 -5.27
CA ASP A 80 -22.69 -7.55 -6.27
C ASP A 80 -21.68 -6.59 -5.59
N GLU A 81 -20.41 -7.01 -5.54
CA GLU A 81 -19.32 -6.23 -4.93
C GLU A 81 -19.18 -4.83 -5.54
N ARG A 82 -19.42 -4.67 -6.85
CA ARG A 82 -19.27 -3.38 -7.53
C ARG A 82 -20.33 -2.39 -7.08
N THR A 83 -21.56 -2.86 -6.93
CA THR A 83 -22.68 -2.08 -6.40
C THR A 83 -22.40 -1.65 -4.97
N VAL A 84 -21.86 -2.56 -4.16
CA VAL A 84 -21.48 -2.24 -2.76
C VAL A 84 -20.32 -1.26 -2.68
N CYS A 85 -19.29 -1.39 -3.52
CA CYS A 85 -18.19 -0.42 -3.55
C CYS A 85 -18.66 0.97 -4.00
N ASN A 86 -19.62 1.04 -4.91
CA ASN A 86 -20.14 2.30 -5.46
C ASN A 86 -21.18 2.99 -4.57
N ILE A 87 -21.70 2.33 -3.52
CA ILE A 87 -22.59 3.01 -2.56
C ILE A 87 -21.80 3.75 -1.49
N VAL A 88 -20.53 3.40 -1.24
CA VAL A 88 -19.67 4.11 -0.29
C VAL A 88 -19.41 5.52 -0.83
N ALA A 89 -19.69 6.57 -0.05
CA ALA A 89 -19.43 7.94 -0.48
C ALA A 89 -17.95 8.10 -0.90
N PRO A 90 -17.63 8.71 -2.06
CA PRO A 90 -16.26 8.78 -2.58
C PRO A 90 -15.23 9.34 -1.58
N GLU A 91 -15.63 10.32 -0.78
CA GLU A 91 -14.84 10.97 0.26
C GLU A 91 -14.66 10.11 1.52
N LYS A 92 -15.47 9.06 1.70
CA LYS A 92 -15.34 8.06 2.78
C LYS A 92 -14.79 6.72 2.28
N ASP A 93 -14.58 6.57 0.98
CA ASP A 93 -14.05 5.35 0.35
C ASP A 93 -12.53 5.25 0.57
N VAL A 94 -12.15 4.75 1.74
CA VAL A 94 -10.75 4.54 2.12
C VAL A 94 -10.12 3.31 1.46
N ASP A 95 -10.87 2.52 0.69
CA ASP A 95 -10.28 1.44 -0.12
C ASP A 95 -10.03 1.90 -1.57
N GLY A 96 -10.54 3.06 -1.98
CA GLY A 96 -10.34 3.64 -3.31
C GLY A 96 -11.03 2.87 -4.44
N PHE A 97 -12.09 2.10 -4.14
CA PHE A 97 -12.78 1.26 -5.12
C PHE A 97 -14.02 1.89 -5.74
N HIS A 98 -14.48 3.03 -5.21
CA HIS A 98 -15.58 3.79 -5.75
C HIS A 98 -15.24 4.26 -7.18
N ILE A 99 -16.20 4.17 -8.10
CA ILE A 99 -15.99 4.51 -9.51
C ILE A 99 -15.44 5.94 -9.73
N ILE A 100 -15.83 6.90 -8.90
CA ILE A 100 -15.29 8.27 -8.93
C ILE A 100 -13.80 8.29 -8.56
N ASN A 101 -13.36 7.56 -7.53
CA ASN A 101 -11.95 7.51 -7.13
C ASN A 101 -11.09 6.81 -8.18
N ILE A 102 -11.59 5.71 -8.76
CA ILE A 102 -10.93 5.03 -9.88
C ILE A 102 -10.91 5.91 -11.13
N GLY A 103 -12.02 6.60 -11.45
CA GLY A 103 -12.10 7.50 -12.59
C GLY A 103 -11.10 8.65 -12.48
N ARG A 104 -11.02 9.29 -11.31
CA ARG A 104 -10.02 10.32 -11.00
C ARG A 104 -8.60 9.78 -11.10
N LEU A 105 -8.32 8.58 -10.57
CA LEU A 105 -7.01 7.92 -10.71
C LEU A 105 -6.63 7.74 -12.19
N CYS A 106 -7.56 7.29 -13.03
CA CYS A 106 -7.32 7.10 -14.47
C CYS A 106 -7.15 8.42 -15.25
N LEU A 107 -7.58 9.55 -14.68
CA LEU A 107 -7.43 10.89 -15.25
C LEU A 107 -6.29 11.68 -14.60
N ASP A 108 -5.43 11.03 -13.81
CA ASP A 108 -4.35 11.66 -13.06
C ASP A 108 -4.78 12.80 -12.13
N GLN A 109 -6.02 12.72 -11.65
CA GLN A 109 -6.57 13.65 -10.69
C GLN A 109 -6.37 13.15 -9.25
N PRO A 110 -6.40 14.05 -8.26
CA PRO A 110 -6.38 13.66 -6.85
C PRO A 110 -7.54 12.71 -6.51
N SER A 111 -7.23 11.58 -5.89
CA SER A 111 -8.21 10.59 -5.42
C SER A 111 -7.67 9.73 -4.29
N VAL A 112 -8.57 8.99 -3.64
CA VAL A 112 -8.15 7.87 -2.80
C VAL A 112 -7.71 6.73 -3.71
N ILE A 113 -6.42 6.37 -3.61
CA ILE A 113 -5.80 5.33 -4.42
C ILE A 113 -5.98 3.98 -3.70
N PRO A 114 -6.32 2.90 -4.42
CA PRO A 114 -6.32 1.55 -3.86
C PRO A 114 -5.08 1.24 -3.02
N ALA A 115 -5.28 0.82 -1.77
CA ALA A 115 -4.22 0.75 -0.77
C ALA A 115 -3.02 -0.11 -1.21
N THR A 116 -3.26 -1.25 -1.87
CA THR A 116 -2.20 -2.11 -2.40
C THR A 116 -1.39 -1.41 -3.50
N ALA A 117 -2.06 -0.68 -4.40
CA ALA A 117 -1.39 0.07 -5.46
C ALA A 117 -0.58 1.24 -4.91
N ALA A 118 -1.14 1.98 -3.95
CA ALA A 118 -0.44 3.03 -3.22
C ALA A 118 0.80 2.49 -2.49
N ALA A 119 0.71 1.30 -1.90
CA ALA A 119 1.83 0.69 -1.21
C ALA A 119 2.95 0.24 -2.18
N VAL A 120 2.62 -0.32 -3.34
CA VAL A 120 3.61 -0.62 -4.40
C VAL A 120 4.33 0.66 -4.84
N TRP A 121 3.59 1.74 -5.05
CA TRP A 121 4.14 3.05 -5.41
C TRP A 121 5.07 3.61 -4.33
N GLU A 122 4.68 3.52 -3.06
CA GLU A 122 5.53 3.93 -1.93
C GLU A 122 6.80 3.10 -1.80
N ILE A 123 6.73 1.78 -2.04
CA ILE A 123 7.90 0.90 -2.06
C ILE A 123 8.89 1.36 -3.13
N ILE A 124 8.42 1.59 -4.36
CA ILE A 124 9.25 2.04 -5.49
C ILE A 124 9.94 3.36 -5.16
N LYS A 125 9.18 4.37 -4.70
CA LYS A 125 9.74 5.68 -4.35
C LYS A 125 10.77 5.61 -3.23
N ARG A 126 10.45 4.90 -2.14
CA ARG A 126 11.31 4.84 -0.93
C ARG A 126 12.57 4.01 -1.13
N THR A 127 12.56 3.08 -2.08
CA THR A 127 13.73 2.29 -2.46
C THR A 127 14.57 2.96 -3.56
N GLY A 128 14.12 4.09 -4.11
CA GLY A 128 14.84 4.82 -5.16
C GLY A 128 14.83 4.13 -6.52
N ILE A 129 13.95 3.14 -6.73
CA ILE A 129 13.76 2.48 -8.03
C ILE A 129 13.26 3.52 -9.03
N GLN A 130 14.01 3.72 -10.11
CA GLN A 130 13.65 4.64 -11.17
C GLN A 130 12.50 4.07 -12.00
N THR A 131 11.48 4.87 -12.29
CA THR A 131 10.34 4.47 -13.14
C THR A 131 10.33 5.20 -14.49
N PHE A 132 10.82 6.44 -14.53
CA PHE A 132 10.83 7.27 -15.74
C PHE A 132 11.55 6.57 -16.90
N GLY A 133 10.82 6.35 -17.99
CA GLY A 133 11.31 5.67 -19.19
C GLY A 133 11.64 4.18 -19.02
N LYS A 134 11.29 3.56 -17.88
CA LYS A 134 11.56 2.14 -17.62
C LYS A 134 10.46 1.23 -18.14
N ASN A 135 10.83 0.00 -18.48
CA ASN A 135 9.89 -1.04 -18.83
C ASN A 135 9.34 -1.71 -17.57
N VAL A 136 8.03 -1.71 -17.41
CA VAL A 136 7.36 -2.35 -16.28
C VAL A 136 6.43 -3.43 -16.80
N VAL A 137 6.45 -4.60 -16.15
CA VAL A 137 5.43 -5.63 -16.36
C VAL A 137 4.59 -5.77 -15.12
N VAL A 138 3.27 -5.67 -15.29
CA VAL A 138 2.30 -5.98 -14.24
C VAL A 138 1.59 -7.29 -14.59
N ALA A 139 1.92 -8.35 -13.85
CA ALA A 139 1.31 -9.67 -13.98
C ALA A 139 0.07 -9.78 -13.10
N GLY A 140 -1.08 -9.37 -13.67
CA GLY A 140 -2.35 -9.28 -12.98
C GLY A 140 -3.13 -8.05 -13.46
N ARG A 141 -4.45 -8.21 -13.66
CA ARG A 141 -5.34 -7.13 -14.13
C ARG A 141 -6.57 -6.92 -13.25
N SER A 142 -6.51 -7.35 -11.99
CA SER A 142 -7.60 -7.14 -11.05
C SER A 142 -7.87 -5.65 -10.89
N LYS A 143 -9.13 -5.31 -10.62
CA LYS A 143 -9.56 -3.90 -10.56
C LYS A 143 -9.09 -3.19 -9.29
N ASN A 144 -8.75 -3.96 -8.25
CA ASN A 144 -8.27 -3.47 -6.97
C ASN A 144 -6.73 -3.42 -6.85
N VAL A 145 -5.99 -4.15 -7.71
CA VAL A 145 -4.51 -4.24 -7.61
C VAL A 145 -3.83 -3.97 -8.95
N GLY A 146 -3.96 -4.88 -9.92
CA GLY A 146 -3.18 -4.82 -11.16
C GLY A 146 -3.47 -3.58 -12.01
N MET A 147 -4.75 -3.26 -12.20
CA MET A 147 -5.17 -2.07 -12.94
C MET A 147 -4.67 -0.76 -12.29
N PRO A 148 -4.93 -0.47 -11.00
CA PRO A 148 -4.47 0.78 -10.39
C PRO A 148 -2.95 0.88 -10.32
N ILE A 149 -2.21 -0.22 -10.09
CA ILE A 149 -0.74 -0.22 -10.19
C ILE A 149 -0.28 0.22 -11.58
N SER A 150 -0.91 -0.32 -12.62
CA SER A 150 -0.58 0.04 -14.00
C SER A 150 -0.87 1.52 -14.28
N MET A 151 -1.99 2.04 -13.77
CA MET A 151 -2.34 3.46 -13.91
C MET A 151 -1.33 4.38 -13.22
N LEU A 152 -0.89 4.06 -12.01
CA LEU A 152 0.11 4.86 -11.29
C LEU A 152 1.46 4.92 -12.01
N LEU A 153 1.89 3.80 -12.61
CA LEU A 153 3.23 3.67 -13.14
C LEU A 153 3.40 4.25 -14.55
N HIS A 154 2.38 4.19 -15.40
CA HIS A 154 2.51 4.62 -16.80
C HIS A 154 2.22 6.11 -17.05
N THR A 155 1.55 6.77 -16.11
CA THR A 155 1.03 8.12 -16.25
C THR A 155 2.10 9.18 -16.07
N ASP A 156 1.80 10.39 -16.51
CA ASP A 156 2.72 11.53 -16.56
C ASP A 156 3.09 12.02 -15.14
N GLY A 157 4.38 12.19 -14.88
CA GLY A 157 4.91 12.76 -13.63
C GLY A 157 4.52 14.21 -13.38
N GLU A 158 4.11 14.96 -14.41
CA GLU A 158 3.78 16.40 -14.33
C GLU A 158 2.28 16.68 -14.13
N HIS A 159 1.43 15.65 -14.09
CA HIS A 159 -0.01 15.81 -13.82
C HIS A 159 -0.32 16.13 -12.34
N GLU A 160 -1.57 16.53 -12.06
CA GLU A 160 -2.03 16.92 -10.70
C GLU A 160 -1.70 15.85 -9.65
N ARG A 161 -1.86 14.58 -10.01
CA ARG A 161 -1.31 13.43 -9.30
C ARG A 161 -0.13 12.87 -10.12
N PRO A 162 1.13 13.05 -9.66
CA PRO A 162 2.32 12.58 -10.38
C PRO A 162 2.35 11.07 -10.60
N GLY A 163 2.45 10.64 -11.86
CA GLY A 163 2.69 9.26 -12.28
C GLY A 163 4.16 8.86 -12.26
N GLY A 164 4.47 7.76 -12.96
CA GLY A 164 5.80 7.17 -13.02
C GLY A 164 6.49 7.20 -14.37
N ASP A 165 5.83 7.67 -15.42
CA ASP A 165 6.40 7.79 -16.78
C ASP A 165 7.01 6.49 -17.31
N ALA A 166 6.48 5.34 -16.88
CA ALA A 166 6.99 4.04 -17.26
C ALA A 166 6.25 3.47 -18.48
N THR A 167 6.95 2.69 -19.30
CA THR A 167 6.31 1.87 -20.33
C THR A 167 5.74 0.61 -19.67
N VAL A 168 4.44 0.60 -19.40
CA VAL A 168 3.79 -0.50 -18.66
C VAL A 168 3.15 -1.53 -19.62
N THR A 169 3.52 -2.81 -19.46
CA THR A 169 2.86 -3.96 -20.08
C THR A 169 2.00 -4.69 -19.06
N ILE A 170 0.70 -4.83 -19.34
CA ILE A 170 -0.23 -5.58 -18.48
C ILE A 170 -0.38 -7.00 -19.02
N THR A 171 -0.06 -8.00 -18.19
CA THR A 171 -0.29 -9.41 -18.50
C THR A 171 -1.37 -10.00 -17.59
N HIS A 172 -1.99 -11.10 -18.01
CA HIS A 172 -3.13 -11.70 -17.29
C HIS A 172 -3.30 -13.18 -17.62
N ARG A 173 -4.35 -13.81 -17.07
CA ARG A 173 -4.67 -15.25 -17.24
C ARG A 173 -4.75 -15.79 -18.68
N TYR A 174 -4.73 -14.92 -19.69
CA TYR A 174 -4.78 -15.29 -21.11
C TYR A 174 -3.49 -14.93 -21.86
N THR A 175 -2.52 -14.32 -21.18
CA THR A 175 -1.16 -14.16 -21.70
C THR A 175 -0.48 -15.53 -21.65
N PRO A 176 -0.11 -16.14 -22.79
CA PRO A 176 0.61 -17.40 -22.79
C PRO A 176 1.94 -17.26 -22.04
N LYS A 177 2.41 -18.34 -21.40
CA LYS A 177 3.65 -18.30 -20.60
C LYS A 177 4.86 -17.81 -21.39
N GLU A 178 4.97 -18.22 -22.66
CA GLU A 178 6.04 -17.74 -23.56
C GLU A 178 6.00 -16.23 -23.77
N GLN A 179 4.81 -15.64 -23.93
CA GLN A 179 4.67 -14.18 -24.06
C GLN A 179 4.95 -13.47 -22.73
N LEU A 180 4.49 -14.04 -21.61
CA LEU A 180 4.80 -13.52 -20.28
C LEU A 180 6.34 -13.47 -20.06
N LYS A 181 7.05 -14.54 -20.43
CA LYS A 181 8.51 -14.61 -20.34
C LYS A 181 9.19 -13.54 -21.20
N ILE A 182 8.77 -13.38 -22.47
CA ILE A 182 9.33 -12.33 -23.35
C ILE A 182 9.20 -10.95 -22.70
N HIS A 183 8.02 -10.59 -22.19
CA HIS A 183 7.81 -9.28 -21.59
C HIS A 183 8.59 -9.09 -20.28
N THR A 184 8.62 -10.11 -19.41
CA THR A 184 9.34 -10.04 -18.13
C THR A 184 10.85 -9.95 -18.30
N GLN A 185 11.43 -10.58 -19.33
CA GLN A 185 12.84 -10.45 -19.66
C GLN A 185 13.24 -9.06 -20.18
N LEU A 186 12.28 -8.25 -20.64
CA LEU A 186 12.52 -6.86 -21.04
C LEU A 186 12.32 -5.86 -19.88
N ALA A 187 11.60 -6.27 -18.84
CA ALA A 187 11.16 -5.41 -17.76
C ALA A 187 12.30 -5.02 -16.82
N ASP A 188 12.44 -3.72 -16.56
CA ASP A 188 13.25 -3.19 -15.45
C ASP A 188 12.55 -3.41 -14.10
N ILE A 189 11.22 -3.46 -14.09
CA ILE A 189 10.40 -3.70 -12.90
C ILE A 189 9.33 -4.73 -13.23
N ILE A 190 9.25 -5.80 -12.45
CA ILE A 190 8.22 -6.82 -12.53
C ILE A 190 7.36 -6.72 -11.28
N ILE A 191 6.06 -6.51 -11.45
CA ILE A 191 5.09 -6.51 -10.36
C ILE A 191 4.15 -7.68 -10.60
N VAL A 192 4.10 -8.62 -9.66
CA VAL A 192 3.26 -9.82 -9.80
C VAL A 192 2.16 -9.82 -8.75
N ALA A 193 0.91 -9.93 -9.22
CA ALA A 193 -0.32 -9.88 -8.43
C ALA A 193 -1.37 -10.84 -9.03
N ALA A 194 -0.95 -12.07 -9.31
CA ALA A 194 -1.72 -13.07 -10.02
C ALA A 194 -2.40 -14.09 -9.09
N GLY A 195 -1.84 -14.31 -7.89
CA GLY A 195 -2.29 -15.36 -6.98
C GLY A 195 -2.00 -16.76 -7.54
N ILE A 196 -0.83 -16.92 -8.13
CA ILE A 196 -0.34 -18.17 -8.72
C ILE A 196 1.07 -18.41 -8.17
N PRO A 197 1.25 -19.39 -7.25
CA PRO A 197 2.56 -19.73 -6.73
C PRO A 197 3.55 -20.01 -7.86
N LYS A 198 4.77 -19.49 -7.73
CA LYS A 198 5.88 -19.79 -8.66
C LYS A 198 5.58 -19.44 -10.13
N LEU A 199 4.75 -18.41 -10.36
CA LEU A 199 4.44 -17.90 -11.70
C LEU A 199 5.66 -17.27 -12.37
N ILE A 200 6.39 -16.42 -11.64
CA ILE A 200 7.62 -15.78 -12.12
C ILE A 200 8.81 -16.61 -11.62
N THR A 201 9.63 -17.09 -12.55
CA THR A 201 10.84 -17.88 -12.25
C THR A 201 12.10 -17.09 -12.57
N ALA A 202 13.25 -17.52 -12.05
CA ALA A 202 14.52 -16.81 -12.23
C ALA A 202 14.88 -16.56 -13.71
N ASP A 203 14.60 -17.49 -14.62
CA ASP A 203 14.87 -17.36 -16.05
C ASP A 203 13.98 -16.33 -16.78
N MET A 204 12.95 -15.82 -16.10
CA MET A 204 12.05 -14.77 -16.59
C MET A 204 12.49 -13.37 -16.16
N VAL A 205 13.44 -13.26 -15.21
CA VAL A 205 13.88 -12.00 -14.63
C VAL A 205 15.24 -11.63 -15.24
N LYS A 206 15.32 -10.46 -15.88
CA LYS A 206 16.61 -9.96 -16.36
C LYS A 206 17.49 -9.48 -15.21
N GLU A 207 18.80 -9.51 -15.43
CA GLU A 207 19.77 -9.00 -14.45
C GLU A 207 19.50 -7.52 -14.11
N GLY A 208 19.52 -7.20 -12.82
CA GLY A 208 19.29 -5.84 -12.32
C GLY A 208 17.82 -5.38 -12.30
N ALA A 209 16.85 -6.24 -12.67
CA ALA A 209 15.44 -5.90 -12.54
C ALA A 209 14.97 -5.92 -11.08
N ALA A 210 14.06 -5.01 -10.76
CA ALA A 210 13.31 -5.03 -9.50
C ALA A 210 12.11 -5.97 -9.63
N VAL A 211 11.86 -6.80 -8.60
CA VAL A 211 10.70 -7.70 -8.56
C VAL A 211 9.87 -7.39 -7.31
N ILE A 212 8.59 -7.09 -7.50
CA ILE A 212 7.63 -6.75 -6.44
C ILE A 212 6.54 -7.81 -6.42
N ASP A 213 6.59 -8.69 -5.42
CA ASP A 213 5.64 -9.78 -5.24
C ASP A 213 4.47 -9.36 -4.34
N VAL A 214 3.31 -9.17 -4.94
CA VAL A 214 2.03 -8.84 -4.29
C VAL A 214 1.20 -10.11 -4.04
N GLY A 215 1.59 -11.24 -4.62
CA GLY A 215 0.90 -12.51 -4.50
C GLY A 215 0.87 -13.03 -3.06
N ILE A 216 -0.27 -13.59 -2.67
CA ILE A 216 -0.43 -14.25 -1.38
C ILE A 216 -1.16 -15.57 -1.62
N ASN A 217 -0.43 -16.66 -1.48
CA ASN A 217 -0.93 -18.00 -1.72
C ASN A 217 -0.73 -18.87 -0.48
N HIS A 218 -1.70 -19.72 -0.20
CA HIS A 218 -1.58 -20.76 0.82
C HIS A 218 -1.29 -22.09 0.12
N ILE A 219 -0.13 -22.67 0.40
CA ILE A 219 0.26 -24.00 -0.08
C ILE A 219 0.32 -24.97 1.10
N HIS A 220 -0.03 -26.23 0.84
CA HIS A 220 0.14 -27.29 1.84
C HIS A 220 1.54 -27.88 1.68
N ASP A 221 2.33 -27.84 2.75
CA ASP A 221 3.63 -28.48 2.79
C ASP A 221 3.42 -30.01 2.90
N PRO A 222 3.79 -30.79 1.86
CA PRO A 222 3.57 -32.23 1.87
C PRO A 222 4.45 -32.97 2.90
N LEU A 223 5.54 -32.36 3.37
CA LEU A 223 6.45 -32.95 4.36
C LEU A 223 5.98 -32.68 5.79
N THR A 224 5.56 -31.45 6.09
CA THR A 224 5.16 -31.06 7.45
C THR A 224 3.66 -31.11 7.70
N GLY A 225 2.84 -31.22 6.66
CA GLY A 225 1.39 -31.14 6.72
C GLY A 225 0.86 -29.75 7.12
N LYS A 226 1.73 -28.73 7.17
CA LYS A 226 1.36 -27.37 7.56
C LYS A 226 1.04 -26.52 6.33
N THR A 227 0.17 -25.54 6.51
CA THR A 227 -0.05 -24.51 5.49
C THR A 227 1.07 -23.47 5.55
N LYS A 228 1.80 -23.28 4.45
CA LYS A 228 2.81 -22.23 4.26
C LYS A 228 2.23 -21.12 3.38
N LEU A 229 2.55 -19.87 3.73
CA LEU A 229 2.21 -18.71 2.91
C LEU A 229 3.39 -18.42 1.95
N VAL A 230 3.11 -18.34 0.66
CA VAL A 230 4.10 -18.09 -0.40
C VAL A 230 3.61 -17.03 -1.37
N GLY A 231 4.54 -16.35 -2.01
CA GLY A 231 4.24 -15.38 -3.06
C GLY A 231 4.02 -16.01 -4.43
N ASP A 232 3.98 -15.18 -5.47
CA ASP A 232 3.87 -15.60 -6.86
C ASP A 232 5.23 -15.83 -7.54
N VAL A 233 6.35 -15.52 -6.87
CA VAL A 233 7.71 -15.69 -7.42
C VAL A 233 8.40 -16.95 -6.87
N ASP A 234 9.08 -17.69 -7.75
CA ASP A 234 9.86 -18.89 -7.42
C ASP A 234 11.32 -18.52 -7.12
N PHE A 235 11.56 -17.98 -5.93
CA PHE A 235 12.90 -17.95 -5.36
C PHE A 235 13.00 -19.09 -4.34
N GLU A 236 13.90 -20.04 -4.57
CA GLU A 236 14.13 -21.20 -3.68
C GLU A 236 14.38 -20.75 -2.23
N ASP A 237 13.98 -21.59 -1.28
CA ASP A 237 13.95 -21.35 0.17
C ASP A 237 14.93 -20.29 0.68
N TYR A 238 14.39 -19.13 1.06
CA TYR A 238 15.04 -18.27 2.05
C TYR A 238 15.08 -19.05 3.38
N THR A 239 16.17 -19.77 3.59
CA THR A 239 16.54 -20.41 4.87
C THR A 239 17.21 -19.43 5.83
N GLU A 240 17.49 -18.21 5.39
CA GLU A 240 17.87 -17.09 6.24
C GLU A 240 16.76 -16.04 6.25
N GLU A 241 16.55 -15.42 7.42
CA GLU A 241 15.57 -14.36 7.62
C GLU A 241 15.64 -13.28 6.50
N PRO A 242 14.49 -12.72 6.08
CA PRO A 242 14.43 -11.81 4.94
C PRO A 242 15.39 -10.61 5.12
N ILE A 243 16.27 -10.42 4.13
CA ILE A 243 17.23 -9.32 4.02
C ILE A 243 16.48 -8.04 3.58
N ALA A 244 15.51 -7.62 4.39
CA ALA A 244 15.01 -6.25 4.37
C ALA A 244 15.65 -5.42 5.51
N LEU A 245 16.43 -6.04 6.41
CA LEU A 245 16.97 -5.39 7.61
C LEU A 245 18.30 -6.00 8.06
N LYS A 246 19.37 -5.76 7.31
CA LYS A 246 20.73 -5.71 7.88
C LYS A 246 21.53 -4.49 7.44
N LEU A 247 20.82 -3.42 7.03
CA LEU A 247 21.42 -2.11 6.73
C LEU A 247 21.82 -1.35 8.01
N MET A 248 21.17 -1.68 9.14
CA MET A 248 21.41 -1.03 10.42
C MET A 248 21.89 -2.06 11.45
N GLN A 249 23.13 -1.89 11.90
CA GLN A 249 23.73 -2.64 13.00
C GLN A 249 23.72 -1.77 14.26
N SER A 250 23.96 -2.36 15.43
CA SER A 250 24.26 -1.57 16.63
C SER A 250 25.47 -0.68 16.36
N CYS A 251 25.45 0.53 16.91
CA CYS A 251 26.60 1.41 16.84
C CYS A 251 27.86 0.77 17.42
N LEU A 252 29.02 1.08 16.82
CA LEU A 252 30.32 0.77 17.43
C LEU A 252 30.41 1.50 18.78
N GLU A 253 31.17 0.95 19.74
CA GLU A 253 31.29 1.50 21.11
C GLU A 253 31.68 3.00 21.12
N GLU A 254 32.44 3.46 20.11
CA GLU A 254 32.82 4.86 19.92
C GLU A 254 31.65 5.81 19.56
N HIS A 255 30.46 5.27 19.30
CA HIS A 255 29.26 6.00 18.90
C HIS A 255 28.10 5.86 19.90
N ASP A 256 28.31 5.24 21.06
CA ASP A 256 27.27 5.05 22.08
C ASP A 256 26.64 6.36 22.56
N SER A 257 27.37 7.48 22.48
CA SER A 257 26.89 8.81 22.85
C SER A 257 26.35 9.65 21.68
N TYR A 258 26.29 9.08 20.48
CA TYR A 258 25.83 9.80 19.28
C TYR A 258 24.34 10.18 19.38
N CYS A 259 23.55 9.34 20.05
CA CYS A 259 22.13 9.53 20.34
C CYS A 259 21.86 9.83 21.80
N ILE A 260 21.51 11.09 22.12
CA ILE A 260 21.18 11.47 23.49
C ILE A 260 19.80 10.94 23.91
N ASN A 261 18.79 11.04 23.03
CA ASN A 261 17.39 10.65 23.30
C ASN A 261 16.84 9.70 22.23
N GLY A 262 17.55 8.60 21.97
CA GLY A 262 17.25 7.68 20.89
C GLY A 262 18.10 6.42 20.90
N LEU A 263 17.85 5.55 19.92
CA LEU A 263 18.71 4.42 19.63
C LEU A 263 19.70 4.79 18.52
N CYS A 264 20.99 4.60 18.78
CA CYS A 264 22.03 4.71 17.78
C CYS A 264 22.04 3.46 16.91
N ALA A 265 22.00 3.65 15.59
CA ALA A 265 22.18 2.59 14.61
C ALA A 265 23.32 2.96 13.66
N PHE A 266 24.24 2.05 13.41
CA PHE A 266 25.30 2.25 12.42
C PHE A 266 24.82 1.78 11.06
N HIS A 267 24.88 2.67 10.08
CA HIS A 267 24.55 2.33 8.70
C HIS A 267 25.80 1.80 8.01
N SER A 268 25.78 0.51 7.68
CA SER A 268 26.95 -0.19 7.12
C SER A 268 27.44 0.41 5.80
N GLU A 269 26.53 0.78 4.90
CA GLU A 269 26.88 1.36 3.59
C GLU A 269 27.36 2.82 3.68
N LEU A 270 26.69 3.67 4.46
CA LEU A 270 27.07 5.07 4.65
C LEU A 270 28.27 5.25 5.60
N LYS A 271 28.69 4.17 6.27
CA LYS A 271 29.75 4.14 7.29
C LYS A 271 29.60 5.26 8.33
N LYS A 272 28.36 5.55 8.74
CA LYS A 272 28.05 6.61 9.71
C LYS A 272 27.00 6.17 10.73
N PRO A 273 27.06 6.66 11.97
CA PRO A 273 26.00 6.48 12.94
C PRO A 273 24.78 7.35 12.58
N ILE A 274 23.59 6.80 12.79
CA ILE A 274 22.28 7.44 12.57
C ILE A 274 21.52 7.39 13.89
N CYS A 275 20.77 8.45 14.18
CA CYS A 275 19.98 8.53 15.39
C CYS A 275 18.49 8.33 15.19
N ARG A 276 17.96 7.23 15.75
CA ARG A 276 16.52 7.00 15.83
C ARG A 276 15.99 7.54 17.15
N CYS A 277 15.61 8.81 17.15
CA CYS A 277 15.10 9.49 18.34
C CYS A 277 13.78 8.88 18.82
N LEU A 278 13.60 8.83 20.14
CA LEU A 278 12.35 8.39 20.77
C LEU A 278 11.23 9.38 20.44
N THR A 279 9.99 8.88 20.38
CA THR A 279 8.81 9.69 20.09
C THR A 279 8.73 10.90 21.02
N GLY A 280 8.65 12.11 20.44
CA GLY A 280 8.59 13.38 21.17
C GLY A 280 9.90 14.18 21.21
N TYR A 281 11.01 13.64 20.69
CA TYR A 281 12.30 14.35 20.57
C TYR A 281 12.63 14.68 19.10
N ASN A 282 13.02 15.93 18.84
CA ASN A 282 13.47 16.44 17.53
C ASN A 282 14.80 17.23 17.67
N GLY A 283 15.53 17.41 16.58
CA GLY A 283 16.84 18.10 16.56
C GLY A 283 17.64 17.82 15.28
N GLU A 284 18.77 18.51 15.05
CA GLU A 284 19.60 18.36 13.84
C GLU A 284 20.05 16.92 13.56
N ARG A 285 20.21 16.11 14.62
CA ARG A 285 20.59 14.69 14.52
C ARG A 285 19.39 13.74 14.56
N CYS A 286 18.20 14.24 14.90
CA CYS A 286 16.95 13.49 14.83
C CYS A 286 16.36 13.68 13.43
N GLU A 287 16.95 12.99 12.46
CA GLU A 287 16.31 12.86 11.15
C GLU A 287 15.08 11.96 11.30
N HIS A 288 13.89 12.56 11.28
CA HIS A 288 12.69 11.84 10.90
C HIS A 288 12.81 11.53 9.41
N LEU A 289 13.40 10.37 9.10
CA LEU A 289 13.55 9.75 7.78
C LEU A 289 12.93 10.57 6.62
N THR A 290 13.65 11.60 6.20
CA THR A 290 13.43 12.29 4.92
C THR A 290 14.62 11.86 4.08
N LEU A 291 14.46 10.75 3.36
CA LEU A 291 15.53 10.14 2.57
C LEU A 291 15.79 11.03 1.35
N ASN A 292 16.80 11.89 1.42
CA ASN A 292 17.48 12.41 0.24
C ASN A 292 18.46 11.35 -0.25
N SER A 293 18.31 10.94 -1.51
CA SER A 293 19.16 9.95 -2.15
C SER A 293 20.35 10.61 -2.85
N TYR A 294 21.53 10.03 -2.66
CA TYR A 294 22.64 10.11 -3.61
C TYR A 294 23.08 8.69 -3.93
N ALA A 295 23.10 8.37 -5.22
CA ALA A 295 23.59 7.09 -5.72
C ALA A 295 25.10 7.16 -5.95
N LEU A 296 25.82 6.08 -5.62
CA LEU A 296 26.68 5.37 -6.58
C LEU A 296 27.29 4.09 -5.98
N ASN A 297 27.15 3.01 -6.78
CA ASN A 297 27.94 1.77 -6.86
C ASN A 297 28.13 0.92 -5.59
N SER A 298 27.49 -0.24 -5.54
CA SER A 298 27.98 -1.50 -6.14
C SER A 298 27.14 -2.67 -5.61
N TYR A 299 26.67 -3.52 -6.52
CA TYR A 299 26.27 -4.93 -6.36
C TYR A 299 25.52 -5.39 -5.08
N GLU A 300 24.39 -6.05 -5.34
CA GLU A 300 23.64 -6.98 -4.48
C GLU A 300 22.74 -6.39 -3.37
N HIS A 301 21.42 -6.39 -3.61
CA HIS A 301 20.50 -7.31 -2.92
C HIS A 301 19.06 -7.16 -3.45
N TYR A 302 18.52 -8.27 -3.96
CA TYR A 302 17.16 -8.41 -4.47
C TYR A 302 16.18 -8.49 -3.30
N ILE A 303 15.24 -7.53 -3.20
CA ILE A 303 14.25 -7.47 -2.12
C ILE A 303 13.10 -8.43 -2.44
N ALA A 304 13.15 -9.62 -1.85
CA ALA A 304 12.01 -10.51 -1.72
C ALA A 304 11.44 -10.42 -0.28
N VAL A 305 10.11 -10.42 -0.20
CA VAL A 305 9.29 -10.64 1.01
C VAL A 305 9.39 -9.55 2.09
N GLY A 306 8.63 -8.46 1.89
CA GLY A 306 8.32 -7.48 2.96
C GLY A 306 6.90 -6.90 2.88
N ILE A 307 6.05 -7.46 2.02
CA ILE A 307 4.85 -6.78 1.54
C ILE A 307 3.60 -7.15 2.36
N GLY A 308 3.50 -8.37 2.89
CA GLY A 308 2.32 -8.80 3.67
C GLY A 308 2.08 -8.01 4.97
N ALA A 309 3.13 -7.60 5.67
CA ALA A 309 3.04 -6.74 6.86
C ALA A 309 3.24 -5.25 6.52
N GLY A 310 4.09 -4.96 5.53
CA GLY A 310 4.40 -3.60 5.08
C GLY A 310 3.26 -2.91 4.34
N MET A 311 2.48 -3.61 3.49
CA MET A 311 1.32 -3.01 2.79
C MET A 311 0.16 -2.71 3.71
N LEU A 312 -0.04 -3.52 4.74
CA LEU A 312 -1.04 -3.23 5.78
C LEU A 312 -0.68 -1.96 6.54
N LEU A 313 0.60 -1.77 6.89
CA LEU A 313 1.04 -0.58 7.63
C LEU A 313 1.17 0.67 6.73
N SER A 314 1.74 0.54 5.53
CA SER A 314 1.94 1.64 4.59
C SER A 314 0.65 2.08 3.89
N GLY A 315 -0.25 1.14 3.55
CA GLY A 315 -1.59 1.46 3.07
C GLY A 315 -2.38 2.24 4.13
N ILE A 316 -2.28 1.87 5.40
CA ILE A 316 -2.94 2.59 6.49
C ILE A 316 -2.30 3.97 6.71
N ILE A 317 -0.98 4.08 6.67
CA ILE A 317 -0.27 5.37 6.72
C ILE A 317 -0.62 6.26 5.52
N ALA A 318 -0.75 5.70 4.32
CA ALA A 318 -1.17 6.44 3.13
C ALA A 318 -2.62 6.93 3.26
N LEU A 319 -3.53 6.12 3.80
CA LEU A 319 -4.90 6.52 4.10
C LEU A 319 -4.98 7.64 5.14
N ILE A 320 -4.14 7.55 6.19
CA ILE A 320 -4.02 8.61 7.21
C ILE A 320 -3.46 9.89 6.59
N TYR A 321 -2.43 9.80 5.76
CA TYR A 321 -1.80 10.94 5.12
C TYR A 321 -2.72 11.63 4.11
N CYS A 322 -3.41 10.87 3.26
CA CYS A 322 -4.39 11.42 2.32
C CYS A 322 -5.53 12.12 3.06
N TYR A 323 -6.06 11.51 4.13
CA TYR A 323 -7.10 12.12 4.94
C TYR A 323 -6.66 13.42 5.64
N VAL A 324 -5.47 13.44 6.25
CA VAL A 324 -4.93 14.65 6.91
C VAL A 324 -4.70 15.78 5.90
N ARG A 325 -4.18 15.45 4.70
CA ARG A 325 -3.88 16.43 3.67
C ARG A 325 -5.14 17.02 3.01
N GLU A 326 -6.18 16.21 2.81
CA GLU A 326 -7.47 16.67 2.26
C GLU A 326 -8.20 17.60 3.25
N VAL A 327 -8.07 17.35 4.56
CA VAL A 327 -8.54 18.25 5.62
C VAL A 327 -7.76 19.57 5.63
N GLU A 328 -6.43 19.56 5.43
CA GLU A 328 -5.65 20.80 5.32
C GLU A 328 -6.03 21.66 4.11
N ILE A 329 -6.29 21.04 2.95
CA ILE A 329 -6.72 21.76 1.74
C ILE A 329 -8.11 22.38 1.95
N THR A 330 -9.02 21.66 2.62
CA THR A 330 -10.37 22.14 2.95
C THR A 330 -10.35 23.27 3.98
N VAL A 331 -9.43 23.22 4.96
CA VAL A 331 -9.25 24.29 5.94
C VAL A 331 -8.57 25.51 5.32
N GLN A 332 -7.64 25.34 4.38
CA GLN A 332 -7.01 26.44 3.66
C GLN A 332 -7.99 27.16 2.72
N SER A 333 -8.90 26.44 2.05
CA SER A 333 -9.94 27.04 1.20
C SER A 333 -10.98 27.83 2.02
N LEU A 334 -11.30 27.39 3.24
CA LEU A 334 -12.17 28.13 4.17
C LEU A 334 -11.48 29.34 4.83
N SER A 335 -10.15 29.32 4.96
CA SER A 335 -9.36 30.43 5.52
C SER A 335 -9.06 31.55 4.52
N ARG A 336 -9.14 31.28 3.21
CA ARG A 336 -9.12 32.28 2.14
C ARG A 336 -10.55 32.72 1.85
N GLY A 337 -11.10 33.52 2.75
CA GLY A 337 -12.39 34.15 2.54
C GLY A 337 -12.35 35.10 1.34
N ASP A 338 -12.89 34.69 0.21
CA ASP A 338 -13.33 35.63 -0.83
C ASP A 338 -14.68 36.21 -0.43
N SER A 339 -14.57 37.40 0.16
CA SER A 339 -15.67 38.31 0.40
C SER A 339 -15.95 39.08 -0.88
N VAL A 340 -16.95 38.70 -1.68
CA VAL A 340 -17.68 39.68 -2.52
C VAL A 340 -19.16 39.32 -2.58
N VAL A 341 -19.94 40.05 -1.78
CA VAL A 341 -21.38 40.25 -1.97
C VAL A 341 -21.58 41.28 -3.08
N LYS A 342 -22.49 41.03 -4.05
CA LYS A 342 -23.45 42.05 -4.53
C LYS A 342 -24.56 41.45 -5.42
N ILE A 343 -25.77 41.59 -4.87
CA ILE A 343 -27.14 41.58 -5.41
C ILE A 343 -27.63 40.29 -6.04
#